data_AF-A0A954UFP1-F1
#
_entry.id   AF-A0A954UFP1-F1
#
_cell.length_a   1.000
_cell.length_b   1.000
_cell.length_c   1.000
_cell.angle_alpha   90.00
_cell.angle_beta   90.00
_cell.angle_gamma   90.00
#
_symmetry.space_group_name_H-M   'P 1'
#
loop_
_entity.id
_entity.type
_entity.pdbx_description
1 polymer ?
#
loop_
_entity_poly.entity_id
_entity_poly.type
_entity_poly.pdbx_seq_one_letter_code
_entity_poly.pdbx_strand_id
1 'polypeptide(L)'
;WYSLHGQLLAGEGYERVDSKVPTRLTPYQVQTQLIALLNRYSSDDRFLALSTHPHPGFPTALYVAPDWCSHTNSRIFLPAIAKLRELHDDSLADQLSLAEQLERKLTLDDLRQQPAVVLLDAAPIKHALGRMPFDMLSFYLEEQQFAAEWSRYREAAPIGPYRVFVRQSDDTIARRN
;
A
#
# COMPACT_ATOMS: atom_id res chain seq x y z
N TRP A 1 14.72 1.75 -21.55
CA TRP A 1 16.00 2.15 -22.14
C TRP A 1 16.96 2.52 -21.03
N TYR A 2 17.72 1.56 -20.52
CA TYR A 2 18.79 1.80 -19.54
C TYR A 2 20.12 1.46 -20.21
N SER A 3 20.96 2.47 -20.39
CA SER A 3 22.35 2.30 -20.82
C SER A 3 23.20 2.03 -19.58
N LEU A 4 23.79 0.83 -19.53
CA LEU A 4 24.84 0.45 -18.59
C LEU A 4 26.18 0.93 -19.18
N HIS A 5 26.84 1.86 -18.51
CA HIS A 5 28.27 2.12 -18.70
C HIS A 5 28.98 1.84 -17.38
N GLY A 6 29.71 0.73 -17.36
CA GLY A 6 30.67 0.41 -16.33
C GLY A 6 32.02 1.03 -16.65
N GLN A 7 32.63 1.66 -15.65
CA GLN A 7 34.07 1.85 -15.58
C GLN A 7 34.54 1.44 -14.18
N LEU A 8 35.37 0.40 -14.16
CA LEU A 8 36.14 -0.06 -13.01
C LEU A 8 37.36 0.87 -12.84
N LEU A 9 37.53 1.44 -11.65
CA LEU A 9 38.82 1.93 -11.19
C LEU A 9 39.09 1.31 -9.81
N ALA A 10 40.17 0.52 -9.76
CA ALA A 10 40.77 0.02 -8.54
C ALA A 10 41.58 1.16 -7.90
N GLY A 11 41.33 1.43 -6.61
CA GLY A 11 42.00 2.49 -5.86
C GLY A 11 41.83 2.26 -4.36
N GLU A 12 42.96 2.24 -3.68
CA GLU A 12 43.27 1.83 -2.31
C GLU A 12 42.46 2.52 -1.19
N GLY A 13 42.29 1.81 -0.07
CA GLY A 13 42.18 2.40 1.27
C GLY A 13 40.83 3.00 1.67
N TYR A 14 39.80 2.16 1.84
CA TYR A 14 38.58 2.58 2.57
C TYR A 14 38.60 2.01 3.99
N GLU A 15 38.82 2.88 4.97
CA GLU A 15 38.43 2.62 6.35
C GLU A 15 36.93 2.31 6.39
N ARG A 16 36.60 1.13 6.94
CA ARG A 16 35.23 0.64 7.07
C ARG A 16 34.55 1.42 8.18
N VAL A 17 34.04 2.61 7.86
CA VAL A 17 33.13 3.33 8.73
C VAL A 17 31.87 2.47 8.85
N ASP A 18 31.72 1.79 9.98
CA ASP A 18 30.52 1.04 10.40
C ASP A 18 29.36 2.02 10.64
N SER A 19 28.97 2.74 9.59
CA SER A 19 27.73 3.47 9.54
C SER A 19 26.63 2.44 9.29
N LYS A 20 26.01 1.96 10.37
CA LYS A 20 24.75 1.21 10.35
C LYS A 20 23.62 2.12 9.84
N VAL A 21 23.75 2.64 8.62
CA VAL A 21 22.63 3.26 7.91
C VAL A 21 21.66 2.12 7.62
N PRO A 22 20.41 2.16 8.12
CA PRO A 22 19.41 1.16 7.77
C PRO A 22 19.29 1.15 6.25
N THR A 23 19.74 0.06 5.63
CA THR A 23 19.76 -0.06 4.18
C THR A 23 18.30 -0.11 3.75
N ARG A 24 17.84 0.88 2.99
CA ARG A 24 16.50 0.85 2.40
C ARG A 24 16.36 -0.46 1.62
N LEU A 25 15.28 -1.20 1.87
CA LEU A 25 14.98 -2.43 1.14
C LEU A 25 14.93 -2.13 -0.37
N THR A 26 15.54 -2.99 -1.17
CA THR A 26 15.37 -2.94 -2.62
C THR A 26 13.94 -3.35 -2.99
N PRO A 27 13.42 -2.95 -4.17
CA PRO A 27 12.10 -3.39 -4.63
C PRO A 27 11.91 -4.91 -4.60
N TYR A 28 12.96 -5.67 -4.95
CA TYR A 28 12.95 -7.13 -4.89
C TYR A 28 12.82 -7.66 -3.45
N GLN A 29 13.53 -7.07 -2.49
CA GLN A 29 13.44 -7.45 -1.08
C GLN A 29 12.04 -7.14 -0.50
N VAL A 30 11.47 -6.00 -0.86
CA VAL A 30 10.08 -5.63 -0.50
C VAL A 30 9.10 -6.68 -1.04
N GLN A 31 9.16 -7.00 -2.33
CA GLN A 31 8.31 -8.01 -2.95
C GLN A 31 8.45 -9.38 -2.27
N THR A 32 9.68 -9.82 -1.99
CA THR A 32 9.95 -11.10 -1.32
C THR A 32 9.34 -11.14 0.08
N GLN A 33 9.46 -10.06 0.85
CA GLN A 33 8.87 -9.97 2.19
C GLN A 33 7.35 -9.94 2.17
N LEU A 34 6.73 -9.24 1.20
CA LEU A 34 5.27 -9.25 1.02
C LEU A 34 4.75 -10.66 0.71
N ILE A 35 5.41 -11.39 -0.21
CA ILE A 35 5.08 -12.78 -0.54
C ILE A 35 5.21 -13.66 0.71
N ALA A 36 6.32 -13.54 1.45
CA ALA A 36 6.56 -14.32 2.65
C ALA A 36 5.55 -14.03 3.78
N LEU A 37 5.07 -12.79 3.91
CA LEU A 37 3.99 -12.43 4.84
C LEU A 37 2.67 -13.08 4.42
N LEU A 38 2.28 -12.91 3.16
CA LEU A 38 0.97 -13.36 2.67
C LEU A 38 0.85 -14.88 2.59
N ASN A 39 1.94 -15.60 2.33
CA ASN A 39 1.96 -17.08 2.35
C ASN A 39 1.86 -17.70 3.75
N ARG A 40 1.70 -16.89 4.80
CA ARG A 40 1.31 -17.38 6.14
C ARG A 40 -0.21 -17.64 6.23
N TYR A 41 -0.98 -17.11 5.30
CA TYR A 41 -2.43 -17.23 5.21
C TYR A 41 -2.82 -18.28 4.16
N SER A 42 -4.05 -18.77 4.25
CA SER A 42 -4.56 -19.84 3.37
C SER A 42 -5.15 -19.29 2.07
N SER A 43 -5.54 -20.19 1.15
CA SER A 43 -6.26 -19.81 -0.07
C SER A 43 -7.71 -19.37 0.17
N ASP A 44 -8.27 -19.69 1.34
CA ASP A 44 -9.61 -19.21 1.73
C ASP A 44 -9.54 -17.78 2.31
N ASP A 45 -8.34 -17.30 2.62
CA ASP A 45 -8.10 -15.93 3.07
C ASP A 45 -7.96 -14.97 1.88
N ARG A 46 -8.08 -13.68 2.20
CA ARG A 46 -7.98 -12.59 1.24
C ARG A 46 -6.97 -11.56 1.70
N PHE A 47 -6.40 -10.82 0.77
CA PHE A 47 -5.65 -9.60 1.06
C PHE A 47 -6.13 -8.43 0.21
N LEU A 48 -5.92 -7.22 0.71
CA LEU A 48 -6.28 -5.98 0.05
C LEU A 48 -5.05 -5.09 -0.10
N ALA A 49 -4.87 -4.49 -1.27
CA ALA A 49 -3.85 -3.48 -1.51
C ALA A 49 -4.53 -2.12 -1.78
N LEU A 50 -4.24 -1.14 -0.94
CA LEU A 50 -4.69 0.25 -1.06
C LEU A 50 -3.52 1.09 -1.58
N SER A 51 -3.50 1.31 -2.91
CA SER A 51 -2.43 1.99 -3.61
C SER A 51 -2.98 2.70 -4.85
N THR A 52 -2.34 3.79 -5.26
CA THR A 52 -2.62 4.48 -6.54
C THR A 52 -1.86 3.86 -7.72
N HIS A 53 -1.20 2.72 -7.48
CA HIS A 53 -0.43 1.95 -8.44
C HIS A 53 -0.79 0.47 -8.29
N PRO A 54 -0.73 -0.37 -9.35
CA PRO A 54 -1.06 -1.80 -9.22
C PRO A 54 -0.24 -2.55 -8.18
N HIS A 55 1.03 -2.18 -8.02
CA HIS A 55 1.87 -2.63 -6.91
C HIS A 55 1.43 -1.95 -5.58
N PRO A 56 1.28 -2.69 -4.47
CA PRO A 56 1.80 -4.04 -4.23
C PRO A 56 0.83 -5.19 -4.52
N GLY A 57 -0.40 -4.95 -5.01
CA GLY A 57 -1.34 -6.03 -5.35
C GLY A 57 -0.80 -6.92 -6.47
N PHE A 58 -0.35 -6.30 -7.56
CA PHE A 58 0.30 -6.97 -8.68
C PHE A 58 1.80 -6.65 -8.74
N PRO A 59 2.69 -7.65 -8.96
CA PRO A 59 2.40 -9.04 -9.29
C PRO A 59 2.23 -9.96 -8.06
N THR A 60 2.21 -9.44 -6.83
CA THR A 60 2.14 -10.25 -5.60
C THR A 60 1.04 -11.30 -5.60
N ALA A 61 -0.16 -10.96 -6.07
CA ALA A 61 -1.31 -11.87 -6.18
C ALA A 61 -1.01 -13.14 -7.00
N LEU A 62 -0.02 -13.12 -7.91
CA LEU A 62 0.37 -14.29 -8.69
C LEU A 62 1.27 -15.28 -7.94
N TYR A 63 1.78 -14.89 -6.77
CA TYR A 63 2.83 -15.62 -6.03
C TYR A 63 2.42 -16.01 -4.61
N VAL A 64 1.15 -15.77 -4.24
CA VAL A 64 0.66 -15.99 -2.88
C VAL A 64 -0.59 -16.85 -2.88
N ALA A 65 -0.82 -17.56 -1.77
CA ALA A 65 -2.04 -18.36 -1.58
C ALA A 65 -3.34 -17.54 -1.45
N PRO A 66 -3.43 -16.46 -0.63
CA PRO A 66 -4.67 -15.71 -0.46
C PRO A 66 -5.06 -14.90 -1.69
N ASP A 67 -6.37 -14.77 -1.92
CA ASP A 67 -6.92 -14.01 -3.04
C ASP A 67 -6.81 -12.49 -2.84
N TRP A 68 -6.50 -11.76 -3.91
CA TRP A 68 -6.57 -10.30 -3.90
C TRP A 68 -8.01 -9.82 -4.08
N CYS A 69 -8.60 -9.21 -3.06
CA CYS A 69 -10.03 -8.94 -3.00
C CYS A 69 -10.47 -7.55 -3.48
N SER A 70 -9.64 -6.84 -4.24
CA SER A 70 -9.94 -5.48 -4.69
C SER A 70 -10.80 -5.46 -5.96
N HIS A 71 -11.88 -4.66 -5.98
CA HIS A 71 -12.70 -4.44 -7.18
C HIS A 71 -11.91 -3.82 -8.35
N THR A 72 -10.82 -3.11 -8.05
CA THR A 72 -9.95 -2.45 -9.04
C THR A 72 -8.49 -2.83 -8.80
N ASN A 73 -7.67 -2.85 -9.84
CA ASN A 73 -6.23 -3.14 -9.68
C ASN A 73 -5.47 -2.05 -8.88
N SER A 74 -6.04 -0.85 -8.74
CA SER A 74 -5.49 0.28 -8.00
C SER A 74 -6.57 1.35 -7.84
N ARG A 75 -6.35 2.28 -6.91
CA ARG A 75 -7.23 3.43 -6.62
C ARG A 75 -7.02 4.54 -7.66
N ILE A 76 -7.35 4.25 -8.92
CA ILE A 76 -7.01 5.09 -10.09
C ILE A 76 -7.66 6.47 -10.08
N PHE A 77 -8.79 6.64 -9.39
CA PHE A 77 -9.48 7.93 -9.29
C PHE A 77 -9.00 8.78 -8.11
N LEU A 78 -8.39 8.16 -7.11
CA LEU A 78 -7.88 8.83 -5.92
C LEU A 78 -6.90 9.99 -6.23
N PRO A 79 -6.00 9.90 -7.24
CA PRO A 79 -5.19 11.03 -7.65
C PRO A 79 -5.98 12.24 -8.16
N ALA A 80 -7.10 12.02 -8.86
CA ALA A 80 -7.98 13.10 -9.30
C ALA A 80 -8.73 13.72 -8.12
N ILE A 81 -9.25 12.89 -7.20
CA ILE A 81 -9.90 13.34 -5.97
C ILE A 81 -8.96 14.21 -5.14
N ALA A 82 -7.73 13.76 -4.91
CA ALA A 82 -6.73 14.52 -4.16
C ALA A 82 -6.42 15.89 -4.78
N LYS A 83 -6.25 15.94 -6.12
CA LYS A 83 -6.03 17.19 -6.85
C LYS A 83 -7.23 18.13 -6.77
N LEU A 84 -8.45 17.60 -6.91
CA LEU A 84 -9.67 18.38 -6.80
C LEU A 84 -9.86 18.96 -5.39
N ARG A 85 -9.53 18.21 -4.33
CA ARG A 85 -9.51 18.73 -2.95
C ARG A 85 -8.56 19.91 -2.78
N GLU A 86 -7.38 19.86 -3.39
CA GLU A 86 -6.36 20.92 -3.31
C GLU A 86 -6.75 22.19 -4.07
N LEU A 87 -7.51 22.06 -5.16
CA LEU A 87 -7.94 23.20 -5.98
C LEU A 87 -8.96 24.11 -5.27
N HIS A 88 -9.73 23.57 -4.32
CA HIS A 88 -10.81 24.30 -3.63
C HIS A 88 -11.77 25.03 -4.60
N ASP A 89 -12.11 24.38 -5.72
CA ASP A 89 -12.99 24.95 -6.75
C ASP A 89 -14.45 24.54 -6.51
N ASP A 90 -15.27 25.49 -6.03
CA ASP A 90 -16.70 25.27 -5.74
C ASP A 90 -17.50 24.85 -6.98
N SER A 91 -17.05 25.17 -8.19
CA SER A 91 -17.73 24.76 -9.42
C SER A 91 -17.63 23.25 -9.69
N LEU A 92 -16.71 22.57 -9.00
CA LEU A 92 -16.47 21.13 -9.09
C LEU A 92 -16.92 20.37 -7.83
N ALA A 93 -17.61 21.04 -6.90
CA ALA A 93 -17.98 20.47 -5.60
C ALA A 93 -18.85 19.21 -5.72
N ASP A 94 -19.84 19.22 -6.61
CA ASP A 94 -20.73 18.07 -6.84
C ASP A 94 -19.98 16.88 -7.44
N GLN A 95 -19.09 17.13 -8.41
CA GLN A 95 -18.27 16.10 -9.05
C GLN A 95 -17.28 15.50 -8.03
N LEU A 96 -16.65 16.33 -7.20
CA LEU A 96 -15.76 15.88 -6.14
C LEU A 96 -16.54 15.02 -5.12
N SER A 97 -17.69 15.50 -4.64
CA SER A 97 -18.53 14.77 -3.69
C SER A 97 -18.94 13.40 -4.24
N LEU A 98 -19.40 13.33 -5.50
CA LEU A 98 -19.74 12.07 -6.14
C LEU A 98 -18.53 11.13 -6.26
N ALA A 99 -17.38 11.65 -6.71
CA ALA A 99 -16.17 10.84 -6.86
C ALA A 99 -15.70 10.27 -5.52
N GLU A 100 -15.72 11.07 -4.45
CA GLU A 100 -15.38 10.64 -3.10
C GLU A 100 -16.31 9.56 -2.57
N GLN A 101 -17.63 9.73 -2.76
CA GLN A 101 -18.63 8.75 -2.34
C GLN A 101 -18.42 7.40 -3.04
N LEU A 102 -18.19 7.40 -4.35
CA LEU A 102 -17.94 6.18 -5.12
C LEU A 102 -16.63 5.49 -4.69
N GLU A 103 -15.55 6.24 -4.54
CA GLU A 103 -14.25 5.70 -4.13
C GLU A 103 -14.31 5.08 -2.72
N ARG A 104 -14.96 5.77 -1.77
CA ARG A 104 -15.19 5.27 -0.41
C ARG A 104 -16.07 4.03 -0.39
N LYS A 105 -17.16 4.05 -1.15
CA LYS A 105 -18.07 2.91 -1.25
C LYS A 105 -17.36 1.67 -1.78
N LEU A 106 -16.63 1.79 -2.88
CA LEU A 106 -15.87 0.66 -3.47
C LEU A 106 -14.84 0.12 -2.48
N THR A 107 -14.09 1.00 -1.82
CA THR A 107 -13.07 0.59 -0.85
C THR A 107 -13.68 -0.04 0.41
N LEU A 108 -14.84 0.43 0.86
CA LEU A 108 -15.60 -0.20 1.93
C LEU A 108 -16.11 -1.58 1.53
N ASP A 109 -16.63 -1.73 0.31
CA ASP A 109 -17.10 -3.02 -0.20
C ASP A 109 -15.93 -4.02 -0.36
N ASP A 110 -14.71 -3.55 -0.69
CA ASP A 110 -13.48 -4.35 -0.62
C ASP A 110 -13.14 -4.78 0.82
N LEU A 111 -13.18 -3.85 1.77
CA LEU A 111 -12.86 -4.11 3.18
C LEU A 111 -13.89 -5.06 3.83
N ARG A 112 -15.16 -4.98 3.44
CA ARG A 112 -16.25 -5.86 3.92
C ARG A 112 -16.06 -7.32 3.54
N GLN A 113 -15.23 -7.61 2.54
CA GLN A 113 -14.78 -8.98 2.26
C GLN A 113 -13.83 -9.53 3.34
N GLN A 114 -13.56 -8.73 4.38
CA GLN A 114 -12.73 -9.05 5.53
C GLN A 114 -11.36 -9.62 5.10
N PRO A 115 -10.52 -8.88 4.35
CA PRO A 115 -9.16 -9.34 4.06
C PRO A 115 -8.42 -9.61 5.38
N ALA A 116 -7.63 -10.69 5.43
CA ALA A 116 -6.77 -10.98 6.57
C ALA A 116 -5.63 -9.96 6.68
N VAL A 117 -5.15 -9.44 5.54
CA VAL A 117 -4.09 -8.43 5.45
C VAL A 117 -4.51 -7.27 4.55
N VAL A 118 -4.30 -6.04 5.02
CA VAL A 118 -4.37 -4.83 4.19
C VAL A 118 -2.99 -4.20 4.06
N LEU A 119 -2.55 -4.02 2.82
CA LEU A 119 -1.31 -3.33 2.45
C LEU A 119 -1.67 -1.90 2.02
N LEU A 120 -1.11 -0.89 2.68
CA LEU A 120 -1.38 0.51 2.38
C LEU A 120 -0.10 1.20 1.91
N ASP A 121 -0.15 1.82 0.73
CA ASP A 121 0.97 2.60 0.20
C ASP A 121 1.17 3.90 1.00
N ALA A 122 2.26 3.93 1.78
CA ALA A 122 2.71 5.09 2.54
C ALA A 122 4.00 5.70 1.96
N ALA A 123 4.32 5.44 0.69
CA ALA A 123 5.47 6.04 0.04
C ALA A 123 5.37 7.58 0.07
N PRO A 124 6.50 8.28 0.33
CA PRO A 124 6.54 9.74 0.27
C PRO A 124 6.42 10.27 -1.17
N ILE A 125 6.72 9.43 -2.16
CA ILE A 125 6.52 9.71 -3.57
C ILE A 125 5.65 8.60 -4.15
N LYS A 126 4.41 8.94 -4.50
CA LYS A 126 3.43 8.01 -5.06
C LYS A 126 3.37 8.17 -6.58
N HIS A 127 3.14 7.08 -7.32
CA HIS A 127 3.24 7.08 -8.78
C HIS A 127 2.37 8.16 -9.46
N ALA A 128 1.10 8.26 -9.08
CA ALA A 128 0.14 9.18 -9.71
C ALA A 128 -0.03 10.53 -8.97
N LEU A 129 0.46 10.62 -7.73
CA LEU A 129 0.35 11.80 -6.88
C LEU A 129 1.68 12.57 -6.73
N GLY A 130 2.80 12.00 -7.17
CA GLY A 130 4.12 12.58 -6.99
C GLY A 130 4.40 12.82 -5.50
N ARG A 131 4.74 14.07 -5.15
CA ARG A 131 5.01 14.52 -3.78
C ARG A 131 3.80 15.16 -3.08
N MET A 132 2.62 15.12 -3.69
CA MET A 132 1.41 15.67 -3.08
C MET A 132 1.15 14.98 -1.73
N PRO A 133 0.97 15.74 -0.65
CA PRO A 133 0.62 15.15 0.64
C PRO A 133 -0.81 14.60 0.55
N PHE A 134 -0.93 13.28 0.62
CA PHE A 134 -2.22 12.61 0.68
C PHE A 134 -2.13 11.38 1.58
N ASP A 135 -2.82 11.44 2.70
CA ASP A 135 -2.99 10.30 3.61
C ASP A 135 -4.24 9.53 3.23
N MET A 136 -4.02 8.43 2.51
CA MET A 136 -5.07 7.56 2.01
C MET A 136 -5.89 6.92 3.15
N LEU A 137 -5.27 6.61 4.29
CA LEU A 137 -6.03 6.02 5.40
C LEU A 137 -6.93 7.08 6.05
N SER A 138 -6.39 8.26 6.31
CA SER A 138 -7.18 9.37 6.86
C SER A 138 -8.38 9.71 5.96
N PHE A 139 -8.19 9.73 4.63
CA PHE A 139 -9.27 9.94 3.66
C PHE A 139 -10.44 8.95 3.80
N TYR A 140 -10.14 7.66 4.02
CA TYR A 140 -11.17 6.63 4.18
C TYR A 140 -11.78 6.63 5.59
N LEU A 141 -11.01 6.99 6.62
CA LEU A 141 -11.51 7.10 8.00
C LEU A 141 -12.49 8.25 8.22
N GLU A 142 -12.60 9.19 7.27
CA GLU A 142 -13.68 10.20 7.24
C GLU A 142 -15.08 9.54 7.15
N GLU A 143 -15.19 8.33 6.59
CA GLU A 143 -16.45 7.59 6.47
C GLU A 143 -16.71 6.68 7.69
N GLN A 144 -17.80 6.91 8.41
CA GLN A 144 -18.10 6.20 9.66
C GLN A 144 -18.17 4.68 9.47
N GLN A 145 -18.77 4.21 8.37
CA GLN A 145 -18.88 2.78 8.09
C GLN A 145 -17.51 2.14 7.84
N PHE A 146 -16.61 2.85 7.15
CA PHE A 146 -15.24 2.39 6.93
C PHE A 146 -14.47 2.35 8.25
N ALA A 147 -14.55 3.39 9.07
CA ALA A 147 -13.91 3.42 10.38
C ALA A 147 -14.35 2.26 11.27
N ALA A 148 -15.64 1.89 11.24
CA ALA A 148 -16.17 0.75 11.98
C ALA A 148 -15.56 -0.59 11.52
N GLU A 149 -15.49 -0.85 10.22
CA GLU A 149 -14.83 -2.06 9.69
C GLU A 149 -13.32 -2.05 9.96
N TRP A 150 -12.67 -0.90 9.80
CA TRP A 150 -11.23 -0.72 10.00
C TRP A 150 -10.79 -0.97 11.46
N SER A 151 -11.68 -0.74 12.44
CA SER A 151 -11.39 -0.97 13.87
C SER A 151 -10.96 -2.42 14.21
N ARG A 152 -11.28 -3.37 13.34
CA ARG A 152 -10.90 -4.80 13.45
C ARG A 152 -9.46 -5.08 13.02
N TYR A 153 -8.79 -4.07 12.49
CA TYR A 153 -7.42 -4.18 11.99
C TYR A 153 -6.46 -3.50 12.96
N ARG A 154 -5.22 -3.94 12.91
CA ARG A 154 -4.13 -3.35 13.67
C ARG A 154 -2.89 -3.29 12.81
N GLU A 155 -2.07 -2.29 13.07
CA GLU A 155 -0.82 -2.11 12.35
C GLU A 155 0.22 -3.16 12.80
N ALA A 156 0.87 -3.77 11.82
CA ALA A 156 2.01 -4.67 11.99
C ALA A 156 3.30 -3.97 11.53
N ALA A 157 4.44 -4.67 11.58
CA ALA A 157 5.69 -4.12 11.08
C ALA A 157 5.56 -3.73 9.59
N PRO A 158 5.97 -2.52 9.20
CA PRO A 158 5.90 -2.10 7.81
C PRO A 158 6.89 -2.90 6.95
N ILE A 159 6.58 -3.04 5.65
CA ILE A 159 7.45 -3.69 4.67
C ILE A 159 7.78 -2.66 3.59
N GLY A 160 9.00 -2.12 3.64
CA GLY A 160 9.42 -1.04 2.75
C GLY A 160 8.52 0.19 2.90
N PRO A 161 7.91 0.72 1.82
CA PRO A 161 7.02 1.87 1.89
C PRO A 161 5.57 1.51 2.28
N TYR A 162 5.26 0.23 2.54
CA TYR A 162 3.91 -0.22 2.83
C TYR A 162 3.68 -0.32 4.33
N ARG A 163 2.63 0.35 4.80
CA ARG A 163 2.03 0.05 6.10
C ARG A 163 1.25 -1.25 5.95
N VAL A 164 1.40 -2.12 6.93
CA VAL A 164 0.78 -3.46 6.93
C VAL A 164 -0.23 -3.50 8.06
N PHE A 165 -1.45 -3.88 7.75
CA PHE A 165 -2.50 -4.07 8.74
C PHE A 165 -2.98 -5.51 8.70
N VAL A 166 -3.10 -6.13 9.86
CA VAL A 166 -3.61 -7.49 10.02
C VAL A 166 -4.93 -7.44 10.76
N ARG A 167 -5.87 -8.30 10.37
CA ARG A 167 -7.12 -8.48 11.08
C ARG A 167 -6.83 -9.07 12.47
N GLN A 168 -7.42 -8.50 13.52
CA GLN A 168 -7.09 -8.83 14.91
C GLN A 168 -7.29 -10.30 15.27
N SER A 169 -8.27 -10.99 14.65
CA SER A 169 -8.49 -12.43 14.83
C SER A 169 -7.32 -13.30 14.35
N ASP A 170 -6.50 -12.79 13.44
CA ASP A 170 -5.49 -13.57 12.73
C ASP A 170 -4.08 -13.28 13.23
N ASP A 171 -3.97 -12.49 14.30
CA ASP A 171 -2.70 -12.04 14.82
C ASP A 171 -1.73 -13.18 15.20
N THR A 172 -2.28 -14.29 15.71
CA THR A 172 -1.47 -15.44 16.10
C THR A 172 -0.71 -16.04 14.91
N ILE A 173 -1.22 -15.86 13.68
CA ILE A 173 -0.58 -16.28 12.43
C ILE A 173 0.54 -15.28 12.06
N ALA A 174 0.29 -13.98 12.24
CA ALA A 174 1.26 -12.94 11.92
C ALA A 174 2.53 -12.96 12.80
N ARG A 175 2.42 -13.37 14.07
CA ARG A 175 3.50 -13.31 15.07
C ARG A 175 4.54 -14.45 15.02
N ARG A 176 4.37 -15.49 14.20
CA ARG A 176 5.27 -16.67 14.14
C ARG A 176 6.62 -16.40 13.41
N ASN A 177 7.34 -15.35 13.80
CA ASN A 177 8.68 -15.04 13.28
C ASN A 177 9.77 -15.81 14.03
#